data_AF-A0A536BJP0-F1
#
_entry.id   AF-A0A536BJP0-F1
#
_cell.length_a   1.000
_cell.length_b   1.000
_cell.length_c   1.000
_cell.angle_alpha   90.00
_cell.angle_beta   90.00
_cell.angle_gamma   90.00
#
_symmetry.space_group_name_H-M   'P 1'
#
loop_
_entity.id
_entity.type
_entity.pdbx_description
1 polymer ?
#
loop_
_entity_poly.entity_id
_entity_poly.type
_entity_poly.pdbx_seq_one_letter_code
_entity_poly.pdbx_strand_id
1 'polypeptide(L)'
;MSDPRPIGVFDSGVGGLTVLRELQRQLPHESTIYFADLGHFPYGPRYQAQVRTFALNIIRFLEKLDVKLVVIACNTATAAALNTAREVFDIPIIGVITPGAEAAVAATKNKRVGVISTEGTMQSQEYLHAIREANPTIRVLPKAAPQLVDLVEAGKSDAPETETVLR
;
A
#
# COMPACT_ATOMS: atom_id res chain seq x y z
N MET A 1 0.49 -24.57 17.59
CA MET A 1 1.33 -25.02 16.47
C MET A 1 1.56 -23.83 15.55
N SER A 2 2.76 -23.65 14.99
CA SER A 2 2.98 -22.60 14.00
C SER A 2 2.32 -23.01 12.69
N ASP A 3 1.59 -22.08 12.06
CA ASP A 3 0.98 -22.29 10.76
C ASP A 3 2.06 -22.18 9.66
N PRO A 4 2.41 -23.27 8.94
CA PRO A 4 3.52 -23.29 7.97
C PRO A 4 3.16 -22.65 6.63
N ARG A 5 1.89 -22.27 6.42
CA ARG A 5 1.42 -21.67 5.18
C ARG A 5 2.08 -20.32 4.91
N PRO A 6 2.31 -19.94 3.65
CA PRO A 6 2.99 -18.69 3.32
C PRO A 6 2.12 -17.45 3.58
N ILE A 7 2.76 -16.29 3.69
CA ILE A 7 2.12 -14.98 3.61
C ILE A 7 2.05 -14.57 2.14
N GLY A 8 0.83 -14.30 1.65
CA GLY A 8 0.61 -13.70 0.34
C GLY A 8 0.89 -12.21 0.39
N VAL A 9 1.65 -11.68 -0.56
CA VAL A 9 1.94 -10.26 -0.70
C VAL A 9 1.66 -9.88 -2.14
N PHE A 10 0.93 -8.79 -2.38
CA PHE A 10 0.76 -8.30 -3.75
C PHE A 10 0.87 -6.79 -3.86
N ASP A 11 1.28 -6.36 -5.05
CA ASP A 11 1.37 -4.96 -5.44
C ASP A 11 0.94 -4.79 -6.90
N SER A 12 0.69 -3.55 -7.30
CA SER A 12 0.47 -3.21 -8.71
C SER A 12 1.70 -3.48 -9.59
N GLY A 13 2.90 -3.54 -9.01
CA GLY A 13 4.14 -3.79 -9.74
C GLY A 13 5.27 -4.24 -8.83
N VAL A 14 6.45 -3.64 -9.00
CA VAL A 14 7.67 -4.01 -8.26
C VAL A 14 7.93 -3.13 -7.03
N GLY A 15 7.24 -2.00 -6.89
CA GLY A 15 7.39 -1.10 -5.73
C GLY A 15 7.13 -1.79 -4.39
N GLY A 16 6.20 -2.74 -4.35
CA GLY A 16 5.88 -3.57 -3.18
C GLY A 16 7.01 -4.49 -2.70
N LEU A 17 8.10 -4.65 -3.46
CA LEU A 17 9.29 -5.36 -3.00
C LEU A 17 9.93 -4.68 -1.78
N THR A 18 9.71 -3.38 -1.60
CA THR A 18 10.12 -2.64 -0.39
C THR A 18 9.41 -3.18 0.87
N VAL A 19 8.11 -3.44 0.77
CA VAL A 19 7.29 -4.04 1.84
C VAL A 19 7.71 -5.48 2.07
N LEU A 20 7.90 -6.26 1.00
CA LEU A 20 8.36 -7.64 1.09
C LEU A 20 9.70 -7.76 1.81
N ARG A 21 10.65 -6.88 1.47
CA ARG A 21 11.98 -6.83 2.10
C ARG A 21 11.88 -6.61 3.61
N GLU A 22 11.06 -5.66 4.05
CA GLU A 22 10.87 -5.40 5.48
C GLU A 22 10.13 -6.53 6.19
N LEU A 23 9.18 -7.18 5.52
CA LEU A 23 8.50 -8.36 6.05
C LEU A 23 9.49 -9.50 6.27
N GLN A 24 10.32 -9.84 5.29
CA GLN A 24 11.34 -10.88 5.42
C GLN A 24 12.41 -10.53 6.47
N ARG A 25 12.77 -9.25 6.60
CA ARG A 25 13.71 -8.79 7.62
C ARG A 25 13.17 -8.98 9.04
N GLN A 26 11.89 -8.67 9.26
CA GLN A 26 11.26 -8.75 10.59
C GLN A 26 10.73 -10.14 10.92
N LEU A 27 10.37 -10.93 9.90
CA LEU A 27 9.82 -12.28 10.01
C LEU A 27 10.67 -13.26 9.17
N PRO A 28 11.94 -13.49 9.53
CA PRO A 28 12.88 -14.26 8.72
C PRO A 28 12.54 -15.75 8.57
N HIS A 29 11.59 -16.24 9.37
CA HIS A 29 11.13 -17.64 9.35
C HIS A 29 9.81 -17.81 8.58
N GLU A 30 9.24 -16.73 8.05
CA GLU A 30 7.99 -16.78 7.29
C GLU A 30 8.25 -16.97 5.80
N SER A 31 7.54 -17.93 5.20
CA SER A 31 7.52 -18.11 3.74
C SER A 31 6.59 -17.07 3.12
N THR A 32 6.95 -16.55 1.95
CA THR A 32 6.18 -15.51 1.26
C THR A 32 5.90 -15.88 -0.20
N ILE A 33 4.70 -15.56 -0.69
CA ILE A 33 4.36 -15.58 -2.11
C ILE A 33 4.12 -14.12 -2.54
N TYR A 34 4.87 -13.64 -3.53
CA TYR A 34 4.71 -12.28 -4.05
C TYR A 34 4.02 -12.29 -5.43
N PHE A 35 3.00 -11.46 -5.60
CA PHE A 35 2.30 -11.26 -6.87
C PHE A 35 2.42 -9.80 -7.32
N ALA A 36 2.96 -9.58 -8.53
CA ALA A 36 3.04 -8.27 -9.17
C ALA A 36 2.05 -8.19 -10.33
N ASP A 37 1.09 -7.27 -10.28
CA ASP A 37 0.12 -7.09 -11.38
C ASP A 37 0.65 -6.19 -12.52
N LEU A 38 1.76 -6.61 -13.13
CA LEU A 38 2.40 -5.88 -14.22
C LEU A 38 1.48 -5.70 -15.44
N GLY A 39 0.48 -6.57 -15.63
CA GLY A 39 -0.49 -6.46 -16.72
C GLY A 39 -1.45 -5.27 -16.60
N HIS A 40 -1.66 -4.78 -15.38
CA HIS A 40 -2.54 -3.65 -15.09
C HIS A 40 -1.80 -2.45 -14.49
N PHE A 41 -0.49 -2.52 -14.28
CA PHE A 41 0.34 -1.40 -13.85
C PHE A 41 0.22 -0.19 -14.81
N PRO A 42 0.27 1.06 -14.31
CA PRO A 42 0.18 1.48 -12.90
C PRO A 42 -1.26 1.58 -12.42
N TYR A 43 -1.48 1.41 -11.11
CA TYR A 43 -2.82 1.59 -10.50
C TYR A 43 -3.16 3.05 -10.20
N GLY A 44 -2.16 3.89 -9.97
CA GLY A 44 -2.34 5.29 -9.56
C GLY A 44 -3.39 6.10 -10.33
N PRO A 45 -3.40 6.09 -11.67
CA PRO A 45 -4.35 6.87 -12.48
C PRO A 45 -5.68 6.15 -12.76
N ARG A 46 -5.88 4.91 -12.25
CA ARG A 46 -7.07 4.11 -12.54
C ARG A 46 -8.22 4.43 -11.59
N TYR A 47 -9.44 4.18 -12.04
CA TYR A 47 -10.63 4.30 -11.19
C TYR A 47 -10.59 3.32 -10.02
N GLN A 48 -11.04 3.77 -8.85
CA GLN A 48 -11.09 2.98 -7.61
C GLN A 48 -11.85 1.65 -7.79
N ALA A 49 -12.98 1.67 -8.51
CA ALA A 49 -13.76 0.47 -8.79
C ALA A 49 -12.97 -0.57 -9.61
N GLN A 50 -12.15 -0.11 -10.56
CA GLN A 50 -11.31 -1.00 -11.38
C GLN A 50 -10.19 -1.61 -10.53
N VAL A 51 -9.48 -0.78 -9.76
CA VAL A 51 -8.41 -1.24 -8.86
C VAL A 51 -8.94 -2.22 -7.82
N ARG A 52 -10.14 -1.99 -7.29
CA ARG A 52 -10.81 -2.91 -6.37
C ARG A 52 -11.04 -4.27 -7.01
N THR A 53 -11.58 -4.32 -8.22
CA THR A 53 -11.77 -5.59 -8.95
C THR A 53 -10.46 -6.35 -9.13
N PHE A 54 -9.38 -5.66 -9.52
CA PHE A 54 -8.06 -6.30 -9.66
C PHE A 54 -7.57 -6.87 -8.32
N ALA A 55 -7.62 -6.07 -7.26
CA ALA A 55 -7.21 -6.49 -5.92
C ALA A 55 -7.99 -7.73 -5.43
N LEU A 56 -9.32 -7.73 -5.57
CA LEU A 56 -10.15 -8.87 -5.14
C LEU A 56 -9.84 -10.13 -5.96
N ASN A 57 -9.55 -10.01 -7.26
CA ASN A 57 -9.14 -11.15 -8.09
C ASN A 57 -7.78 -11.72 -7.65
N ILE A 58 -6.82 -10.85 -7.33
CA ILE A 58 -5.50 -11.26 -6.85
C ILE A 58 -5.60 -11.94 -5.48
N ILE A 59 -6.41 -11.41 -4.56
CA ILE A 59 -6.62 -12.00 -3.24
C ILE A 59 -7.24 -13.40 -3.38
N ARG A 60 -8.24 -13.56 -4.27
CA ARG A 60 -8.84 -14.87 -4.58
C ARG A 60 -7.83 -15.84 -5.21
N PHE A 61 -6.88 -15.33 -6.00
CA PHE A 61 -5.79 -16.15 -6.54
C PHE A 61 -4.83 -16.60 -5.43
N LEU A 62 -4.41 -15.70 -4.53
CA LEU A 62 -3.54 -16.02 -3.40
C LEU A 62 -4.20 -17.01 -2.43
N GLU A 63 -5.50 -16.86 -2.16
CA GLU A 63 -6.27 -17.80 -1.34
C GLU A 63 -6.22 -19.24 -1.90
N LYS A 64 -6.27 -19.41 -3.23
CA LYS A 64 -6.11 -20.73 -3.87
C LYS A 64 -4.71 -21.32 -3.72
N LEU A 65 -3.72 -20.50 -3.38
CA LEU A 65 -2.36 -20.95 -3.06
C LEU A 65 -2.19 -21.27 -1.56
N ASP A 66 -3.28 -21.30 -0.81
CA ASP A 66 -3.32 -21.64 0.62
C ASP A 66 -2.39 -20.78 1.48
N VAL A 67 -2.44 -19.46 1.27
CA VAL A 67 -1.77 -18.50 2.17
C VAL A 67 -2.52 -18.38 3.51
N LYS A 68 -1.81 -18.04 4.60
CA LYS A 68 -2.43 -17.79 5.91
C LYS A 68 -2.84 -16.34 6.15
N LEU A 69 -2.28 -15.42 5.37
CA LEU A 69 -2.47 -13.97 5.48
C LEU A 69 -2.19 -13.34 4.12
N VAL A 70 -2.90 -12.27 3.76
CA VAL A 70 -2.58 -11.43 2.61
C VAL A 70 -2.18 -10.01 3.03
N VAL A 71 -1.07 -9.53 2.47
CA VAL A 71 -0.61 -8.14 2.57
C VAL A 71 -0.83 -7.44 1.23
N ILE A 72 -1.63 -6.38 1.24
CA ILE A 72 -1.77 -5.44 0.13
C ILE A 72 -0.61 -4.43 0.23
N ALA A 73 0.50 -4.68 -0.47
CA ALA A 73 1.69 -3.83 -0.43
C ALA A 73 1.52 -2.51 -1.21
N CYS A 74 0.54 -2.43 -2.11
CA CYS A 74 0.21 -1.21 -2.84
C CYS A 74 -0.62 -0.24 -2.00
N ASN A 75 -0.19 1.02 -1.86
CA ASN A 75 -1.02 2.07 -1.26
C ASN A 75 -2.33 2.29 -2.05
N THR A 76 -2.24 2.33 -3.39
CA THR A 76 -3.42 2.55 -4.24
C THR A 76 -4.41 1.39 -4.13
N ALA A 77 -3.94 0.14 -4.11
CA ALA A 77 -4.83 -1.02 -3.94
C ALA A 77 -5.39 -1.11 -2.51
N THR A 78 -4.59 -0.77 -1.49
CA THR A 78 -5.07 -0.69 -0.10
C THR A 78 -6.22 0.29 -0.01
N ALA A 79 -6.04 1.50 -0.55
CA ALA A 79 -7.06 2.53 -0.57
C ALA A 79 -8.34 2.10 -1.29
N ALA A 80 -8.20 1.35 -2.39
CA ALA A 80 -9.34 0.94 -3.20
C ALA A 80 -10.14 -0.22 -2.61
N ALA A 81 -9.48 -1.15 -1.92
CA ALA A 81 -9.99 -2.51 -1.76
C ALA A 81 -9.98 -3.04 -0.32
N LEU A 82 -9.18 -2.50 0.61
CA LEU A 82 -8.96 -3.15 1.92
C LEU A 82 -10.27 -3.46 2.67
N ASN A 83 -11.17 -2.48 2.76
CA ASN A 83 -12.44 -2.65 3.50
C ASN A 83 -13.34 -3.71 2.85
N THR A 84 -13.57 -3.60 1.54
CA THR A 84 -14.35 -4.61 0.80
C THR A 84 -13.69 -5.99 0.85
N ALA A 85 -12.36 -6.07 0.82
CA ALA A 85 -11.67 -7.35 0.87
C ALA A 85 -11.88 -8.05 2.23
N ARG A 86 -11.87 -7.30 3.33
CA ARG A 86 -12.17 -7.83 4.68
C ARG A 86 -13.62 -8.30 4.84
N GLU A 87 -14.55 -7.76 4.05
CA GLU A 87 -15.94 -8.22 4.03
C GLU A 87 -16.14 -9.48 3.17
N VAL A 88 -15.30 -9.66 2.14
CA VAL A 88 -15.46 -10.72 1.14
C VAL A 88 -14.69 -11.99 1.47
N PHE A 89 -13.57 -11.89 2.19
CA PHE A 89 -12.67 -13.02 2.45
C PHE A 89 -12.49 -13.27 3.95
N ASP A 90 -12.47 -14.55 4.33
CA ASP A 90 -12.22 -14.96 5.72
C ASP A 90 -10.73 -14.93 6.09
N ILE A 91 -9.83 -15.01 5.09
CA ILE A 91 -8.39 -14.90 5.32
C ILE A 91 -8.05 -13.51 5.87
N PRO A 92 -7.15 -13.39 6.87
CA PRO A 92 -6.72 -12.08 7.35
C PRO A 92 -6.04 -11.24 6.26
N ILE A 93 -6.49 -9.99 6.11
CA ILE A 93 -5.98 -9.04 5.11
C ILE A 93 -5.48 -7.76 5.80
N ILE A 94 -4.24 -7.40 5.49
CA ILE A 94 -3.55 -6.21 5.99
C ILE A 94 -3.19 -5.32 4.81
N GLY A 95 -3.39 -4.01 4.95
CA GLY A 95 -2.93 -3.00 3.99
C GLY A 95 -1.87 -2.09 4.60
N VAL A 96 -1.25 -1.27 3.76
CA VAL A 96 -0.09 -0.44 4.14
C VAL A 96 -0.44 0.97 4.66
N ILE A 97 -1.70 1.42 4.53
CA ILE A 97 -2.10 2.79 4.90
C ILE A 97 -2.19 2.96 6.42
N THR A 98 -2.93 2.11 7.13
CA THR A 98 -3.13 2.23 8.58
C THR A 98 -1.81 2.23 9.36
N PRO A 99 -0.85 1.29 9.12
CA PRO A 99 0.44 1.33 9.81
C PRO A 99 1.23 2.61 9.56
N GLY A 100 1.20 3.13 8.33
CA GLY A 100 1.84 4.40 7.98
C GLY A 100 1.20 5.61 8.68
N ALA A 101 -0.13 5.62 8.76
CA ALA A 101 -0.89 6.65 9.46
C ALA A 101 -0.57 6.66 10.96
N GLU A 102 -0.60 5.49 11.62
CA GLU A 102 -0.28 5.35 13.05
C GLU A 102 1.15 5.80 13.36
N ALA A 103 2.13 5.41 12.54
CA ALA A 103 3.51 5.84 12.68
C ALA A 103 3.64 7.37 12.55
N ALA A 104 2.92 7.99 11.61
CA ALA A 104 2.93 9.44 11.43
C ALA A 104 2.29 10.18 12.62
N VAL A 105 1.20 9.66 13.18
CA VAL A 105 0.54 10.20 14.39
C VAL A 105 1.47 10.12 15.60
N ALA A 106 2.18 9.00 15.78
CA ALA A 106 3.13 8.83 16.87
C ALA A 106 4.35 9.75 16.74
N ALA A 107 4.81 10.01 15.51
CA ALA A 107 6.02 10.80 15.25
C ALA A 107 5.80 12.33 15.28
N THR A 108 4.60 12.82 14.99
CA THR A 108 4.37 14.27 14.85
C THR A 108 4.39 15.00 16.21
N LYS A 109 5.12 16.13 16.26
CA LYS A 109 5.18 17.01 17.45
C LYS A 109 4.32 18.27 17.32
N ASN A 110 4.04 18.68 16.09
CA ASN A 110 3.34 19.93 15.76
C ASN A 110 1.94 19.70 15.20
N LYS A 111 1.46 18.44 15.19
CA LYS A 111 0.14 18.03 14.68
C LYS A 111 -0.07 18.36 13.20
N ARG A 112 1.00 18.38 12.41
CA ARG A 112 0.95 18.54 10.96
C ARG A 112 1.64 17.34 10.30
N VAL A 113 0.94 16.68 9.39
CA VAL A 113 1.44 15.50 8.68
C VAL A 113 1.26 15.70 7.18
N GLY A 114 2.36 15.61 6.43
CA GLY A 114 2.34 15.59 4.96
C GLY A 114 2.17 14.16 4.45
N VAL A 115 1.37 13.99 3.41
CA VAL A 115 1.17 12.69 2.75
C VAL A 115 1.39 12.87 1.25
N ILE A 116 2.44 12.25 0.73
CA ILE A 116 2.71 12.16 -0.71
C ILE A 116 2.22 10.83 -1.25
N SER A 117 1.51 10.84 -2.37
CA SER A 117 0.95 9.60 -2.92
C SER A 117 0.64 9.68 -4.42
N THR A 118 0.21 8.57 -4.99
CA THR A 118 -0.46 8.55 -6.29
C THR A 118 -1.78 9.32 -6.24
N GLU A 119 -2.32 9.68 -7.41
CA GLU A 119 -3.61 10.35 -7.55
C GLU A 119 -4.75 9.53 -6.95
N GLY A 120 -4.85 8.25 -7.28
CA GLY A 120 -5.86 7.36 -6.73
C GLY A 120 -5.81 7.28 -5.20
N THR A 121 -4.62 7.16 -4.62
CA THR A 121 -4.48 7.16 -3.14
C THR A 121 -4.91 8.50 -2.54
N MET A 122 -4.51 9.63 -3.13
CA MET A 122 -4.87 10.96 -2.63
C MET A 122 -6.39 11.18 -2.68
N GLN A 123 -7.02 10.82 -3.82
CA GLN A 123 -8.46 10.98 -4.04
C GLN A 123 -9.31 10.10 -3.12
N SER A 124 -8.80 8.94 -2.71
CA SER A 124 -9.49 8.05 -1.76
C SER A 124 -9.68 8.65 -0.37
N GLN A 125 -8.83 9.60 0.02
CA GLN A 125 -8.78 10.18 1.37
C GLN A 125 -8.51 9.17 2.51
N GLU A 126 -8.08 7.94 2.21
CA GLU A 126 -7.88 6.90 3.23
C GLU A 126 -6.81 7.26 4.27
N TYR A 127 -5.70 7.90 3.87
CA TYR A 127 -4.74 8.46 4.84
C TYR A 127 -5.35 9.56 5.70
N LEU A 128 -6.22 10.41 5.15
CA LEU A 128 -6.90 11.46 5.91
C LEU A 128 -7.81 10.85 6.98
N HIS A 129 -8.58 9.82 6.62
CA HIS A 129 -9.44 9.11 7.54
C HIS A 129 -8.63 8.39 8.62
N ALA A 130 -7.65 7.57 8.24
CA ALA A 130 -6.83 6.81 9.19
C ALA A 130 -6.08 7.71 10.18
N ILE A 131 -5.51 8.83 9.73
CA ILE A 131 -4.84 9.78 10.63
C ILE A 131 -5.83 10.46 11.57
N ARG A 132 -7.01 10.87 11.08
CA ARG A 132 -8.02 11.55 11.90
C ARG A 132 -8.71 10.63 12.90
N GLU A 133 -8.88 9.36 12.55
CA GLU A 133 -9.38 8.33 13.45
C GLU A 133 -8.42 8.14 14.63
N ALA A 134 -7.11 8.07 14.35
CA ALA A 134 -6.09 7.99 15.39
C ALA A 134 -5.94 9.29 16.21
N ASN A 135 -6.02 10.46 15.56
CA ASN A 135 -6.00 11.75 16.24
C ASN A 135 -6.71 12.86 15.42
N PRO A 136 -7.92 13.29 15.82
CA PRO A 136 -8.71 14.25 15.05
C PRO A 136 -8.12 15.67 15.02
N THR A 137 -7.14 15.97 15.87
CA THR A 137 -6.51 17.31 15.93
C THR A 137 -5.36 17.49 14.93
N ILE A 138 -4.97 16.44 14.21
CA ILE A 138 -3.88 16.51 13.23
C ILE A 138 -4.38 17.13 11.92
N ARG A 139 -3.64 18.13 11.43
CA ARG A 139 -3.80 18.68 10.08
C ARG A 139 -3.02 17.83 9.08
N VAL A 140 -3.75 17.14 8.21
CA VAL A 140 -3.19 16.37 7.09
C VAL A 140 -3.03 17.28 5.87
N LEU A 141 -1.87 17.19 5.22
CA LEU A 141 -1.50 17.94 4.02
C LEU A 141 -1.23 16.95 2.88
N PRO A 142 -2.26 16.58 2.10
CA PRO A 142 -2.10 15.65 0.99
C PRO A 142 -1.46 16.33 -0.24
N LYS A 143 -0.60 15.61 -0.94
CA LYS A 143 0.01 16.03 -2.22
C LYS A 143 0.13 14.83 -3.15
N ALA A 144 -0.54 14.89 -4.31
CA ALA A 144 -0.29 13.93 -5.37
C ALA A 144 1.07 14.22 -6.02
N ALA A 145 1.85 13.17 -6.25
CA ALA A 145 3.13 13.24 -6.94
C ALA A 145 3.30 12.04 -7.90
N PRO A 146 2.42 11.88 -8.91
CA PRO A 146 2.41 10.73 -9.80
C PRO A 146 3.74 10.54 -10.55
N GLN A 147 4.45 11.63 -10.86
CA GLN A 147 5.72 11.59 -11.59
C GLN A 147 6.84 10.86 -10.83
N LEU A 148 6.74 10.73 -9.51
CA LEU A 148 7.74 10.01 -8.71
C LEU A 148 7.80 8.52 -9.07
N VAL A 149 6.68 7.94 -9.51
CA VAL A 149 6.66 6.53 -9.93
C VAL A 149 7.60 6.32 -11.11
N ASP A 150 7.44 7.11 -12.17
CA ASP A 150 8.25 6.99 -13.38
C ASP A 150 9.73 7.28 -13.10
N LEU A 151 10.02 8.24 -12.23
CA LEU A 151 11.40 8.60 -11.86
C LEU A 151 12.08 7.48 -11.06
N VAL A 152 11.39 6.87 -10.09
CA VAL A 152 11.94 5.77 -9.29
C VAL A 152 12.15 4.53 -10.15
N GLU A 153 11.18 4.17 -10.99
CA GLU A 153 11.28 3.00 -11.90
C GLU A 153 12.38 3.20 -12.96
N ALA A 154 12.70 4.45 -13.33
CA ALA A 154 13.82 4.79 -14.20
C ALA A 154 15.19 4.85 -13.48
N GLY A 155 15.26 4.55 -12.18
CA GLY A 155 16.49 4.60 -11.38
C GLY A 155 16.97 6.02 -11.08
N LYS A 156 16.07 7.01 -11.11
CA LYS A 156 16.37 8.44 -10.93
C LYS A 156 16.00 8.98 -9.55
N SER A 157 15.90 8.12 -8.53
CA SER A 157 15.48 8.52 -7.18
C SER A 157 16.30 9.68 -6.59
N ASP A 158 17.61 9.71 -6.87
CA ASP A 158 18.54 10.73 -6.35
C ASP A 158 18.80 11.87 -7.34
N ALA A 159 18.05 11.94 -8.44
CA ALA A 159 18.28 12.92 -9.48
C ALA A 159 17.66 14.30 -9.11
N PRO A 160 18.26 15.43 -9.55
CA PRO A 160 17.74 16.76 -9.28
C PRO A 160 16.29 16.99 -9.75
N GLU A 161 15.88 16.34 -10.83
CA GLU A 161 14.49 16.38 -11.31
C GLU A 161 13.50 15.78 -10.28
N THR A 162 13.91 14.77 -9.52
CA THR A 162 13.08 14.12 -8.48
C THR A 162 12.85 15.05 -7.30
N GLU A 163 13.87 15.78 -6.87
CA GLU A 163 13.72 16.80 -5.82
C GLU A 163 12.75 17.91 -6.25
N THR A 164 12.78 18.28 -7.54
CA THR A 164 11.91 19.33 -8.09
C THR A 164 10.43 18.92 -8.04
N VAL A 165 10.11 17.65 -8.22
CA VAL A 165 8.73 17.12 -8.11
C VAL A 165 8.16 17.25 -6.69
N LEU A 166 9.04 17.25 -5.67
CA LEU A 166 8.65 17.32 -4.26
C LEU A 166 8.46 18.75 -3.72
N ARG A 167 8.89 19.77 -4.47
CA ARG A 167 8.75 21.19 -4.10
C ARG A 167 7.36 21.74 -4.47
#